data_AF-A0A968GQU1-F1
#
_entry.id   AF-A0A968GQU1-F1
#
_cell.length_a   1.000
_cell.length_b   1.000
_cell.length_c   1.000
_cell.angle_alpha   90.00
_cell.angle_beta   90.00
_cell.angle_gamma   90.00
#
_symmetry.space_group_name_H-M   'P 1'
#
loop_
_entity.id
_entity.type
_entity.pdbx_description
1 polymer ?
#
loop_
_entity_poly.entity_id
_entity_poly.type
_entity_poly.pdbx_seq_one_letter_code
_entity_poly.pdbx_strand_id
1 'polypeptide(L)'
;MQRNWISVFLLFIIFTFITTACARNNTVCPADKATPRSTLRLADLIELPPPASASSESIQVEIGGRKMDVNILVDYPLCNDNWSGVVYVSCDAQVAEADLDANSNPLFLKGCNLNIAPNTVVYVAAHNDAPYYKGCSCHTGTLP
;
A
#
# COMPACT_ATOMS: atom_id res chain seq x y z
N MET A 1 15.95 -13.42 -54.27
CA MET A 1 15.57 -14.00 -52.96
C MET A 1 16.13 -13.25 -51.73
N GLN A 2 16.79 -12.08 -51.86
CA GLN A 2 17.40 -11.39 -50.70
C GLN A 2 16.53 -10.29 -50.04
N ARG A 3 15.40 -9.90 -50.64
CA ARG A 3 14.61 -8.74 -50.19
C ARG A 3 13.74 -9.01 -48.95
N ASN A 4 13.46 -10.28 -48.63
CA ASN A 4 12.64 -10.65 -47.47
C ASN A 4 13.42 -10.74 -46.15
N TRP A 5 14.75 -10.91 -46.19
CA TRP A 5 15.55 -11.11 -44.98
C TRP A 5 15.80 -9.82 -44.20
N ILE A 6 15.89 -8.68 -44.89
CA ILE A 6 16.10 -7.37 -44.27
C ILE A 6 14.89 -6.96 -43.44
N SER A 7 13.67 -7.15 -43.94
CA SER A 7 12.44 -6.86 -43.19
C SER A 7 12.27 -7.74 -41.95
N VAL A 8 12.65 -9.02 -42.02
CA VAL A 8 12.58 -9.93 -40.87
C VAL A 8 13.60 -9.52 -39.79
N PHE A 9 14.81 -9.13 -40.19
CA PHE A 9 15.84 -8.65 -39.26
C PHE A 9 15.43 -7.35 -38.56
N LEU A 10 14.85 -6.40 -39.30
CA LEU A 10 14.39 -5.12 -38.75
C LEU A 10 13.24 -5.30 -37.76
N LEU A 11 12.32 -6.24 -38.03
CA LEU A 11 11.22 -6.56 -37.14
C LEU A 11 11.70 -7.24 -35.83
N PHE A 12 12.76 -8.05 -35.92
CA PHE A 12 13.39 -8.70 -34.77
C PHE A 12 14.16 -7.71 -33.88
N ILE A 13 14.80 -6.70 -34.48
CA ILE A 13 15.45 -5.61 -33.74
C ILE A 13 14.41 -4.74 -33.01
N ILE A 14 13.30 -4.39 -33.67
CA ILE A 14 12.22 -3.63 -33.03
C ILE A 14 11.60 -4.44 -31.88
N PHE A 15 11.40 -5.75 -32.04
CA PHE A 15 10.85 -6.61 -30.99
C PHE A 15 11.76 -6.72 -29.76
N THR A 16 13.09 -6.69 -29.94
CA THR A 16 14.06 -6.75 -28.83
C THR A 16 14.20 -5.43 -28.07
N PHE A 17 13.90 -4.28 -28.67
CA PHE A 17 13.85 -3.02 -27.93
C PHE A 17 12.62 -2.90 -27.01
N ILE A 18 11.48 -3.50 -27.39
CA ILE A 18 10.22 -3.41 -26.62
C ILE A 18 10.30 -4.20 -25.30
N THR A 19 11.18 -5.19 -25.17
CA THR A 19 11.31 -6.02 -23.95
C THR A 19 12.21 -5.42 -22.87
N THR A 20 12.90 -4.30 -23.14
CA THR A 20 13.79 -3.65 -22.15
C THR A 20 13.10 -2.62 -21.26
N ALA A 21 11.80 -2.38 -21.44
CA ALA A 21 11.05 -1.44 -20.62
C ALA A 21 10.37 -2.11 -19.41
N CYS A 22 10.78 -1.65 -18.22
CA CYS A 22 10.19 -1.87 -16.90
C CYS A 22 10.67 -3.10 -16.10
N ALA A 23 11.96 -3.15 -15.80
CA ALA A 23 12.36 -3.68 -14.50
C ALA A 23 12.06 -2.61 -13.43
N ARG A 24 10.81 -2.54 -12.93
CA ARG A 24 10.53 -1.80 -11.69
C ARG A 24 11.07 -2.62 -10.52
N ASN A 25 12.37 -2.52 -10.28
CA ASN A 25 12.95 -2.98 -9.03
C ASN A 25 12.76 -1.91 -7.96
N ASN A 26 11.51 -1.71 -7.51
CA ASN A 26 11.18 -0.66 -6.55
C ASN A 26 10.37 -1.29 -5.42
N THR A 27 11.06 -1.89 -4.45
CA THR A 27 10.43 -2.12 -3.15
C THR A 27 10.22 -0.75 -2.51
N VAL A 28 8.96 -0.33 -2.35
CA VAL A 28 8.64 1.01 -1.80
C VAL A 28 9.07 1.09 -0.34
N CYS A 29 8.67 0.10 0.46
CA CYS A 29 9.15 -0.03 1.83
C CYS A 29 10.31 -1.03 1.89
N PRO A 30 11.55 -0.58 2.14
CA PRO A 30 12.67 -1.51 2.33
C PRO A 30 12.39 -2.40 3.55
N ALA A 31 12.91 -3.64 3.53
CA ALA A 31 12.85 -4.51 4.69
C ALA A 31 13.46 -3.79 5.91
N ASP A 32 12.76 -3.82 7.04
CA ASP A 32 13.15 -3.12 8.26
C ASP A 32 14.62 -3.40 8.60
N LYS A 33 15.46 -2.36 8.54
CA LYS A 33 16.85 -2.45 9.00
C LYS A 33 16.87 -2.40 10.52
N ALA A 34 16.54 -3.52 11.15
CA ALA A 34 16.94 -3.95 12.49
C ALA A 34 16.83 -2.94 13.65
N THR A 35 16.03 -1.87 13.53
CA THR A 35 15.70 -1.03 14.70
C THR A 35 14.48 -1.69 15.33
N PRO A 36 14.60 -2.27 16.54
CA PRO A 36 13.46 -2.92 17.16
C PRO A 36 12.39 -1.85 17.43
N ARG A 37 11.30 -1.87 16.66
CA ARG A 37 10.09 -1.12 17.01
C ARG A 37 9.45 -1.83 18.20
N SER A 38 8.95 -1.07 19.18
CA SER A 38 8.22 -1.65 20.31
C SER A 38 7.01 -2.41 19.77
N THR A 39 6.85 -3.67 20.17
CA THR A 39 5.68 -4.47 19.80
C THR A 39 4.42 -3.79 20.31
N LEU A 40 3.52 -3.43 19.39
CA LEU A 40 2.21 -2.89 19.73
C LEU A 40 1.25 -4.04 20.01
N ARG A 41 0.59 -4.00 21.17
CA ARG A 41 -0.46 -4.96 21.48
C ARG A 41 -1.79 -4.40 20.99
N LEU A 42 -2.62 -5.26 20.41
CA LEU A 42 -3.94 -4.87 19.92
C LEU A 42 -4.81 -4.23 21.02
N ALA A 43 -4.74 -4.76 22.25
CA ALA A 43 -5.47 -4.21 23.39
C ALA A 43 -5.15 -2.73 23.64
N ASP A 44 -3.88 -2.36 23.51
CA ASP A 44 -3.44 -0.97 23.73
C ASP A 44 -3.97 -0.05 22.61
N LEU A 45 -4.05 -0.54 21.36
CA LEU A 45 -4.51 0.25 20.22
C LEU A 45 -6.03 0.46 20.19
N ILE A 46 -6.81 -0.52 20.64
CA ILE A 46 -8.29 -0.41 20.66
C ILE A 46 -8.76 0.65 21.64
N GLU A 47 -8.00 0.91 22.71
CA GLU A 47 -8.31 1.93 23.70
C GLU A 47 -7.87 3.35 23.29
N LEU A 48 -7.00 3.47 22.28
CA LEU A 48 -6.58 4.77 21.79
C LEU A 48 -7.75 5.49 21.10
N PRO A 49 -7.95 6.80 21.39
CA PRO A 49 -8.88 7.59 20.61
C PRO A 49 -8.41 7.62 19.15
N PRO A 50 -9.35 7.74 18.19
CA PRO A 50 -8.97 7.98 16.81
C PRO A 50 -8.01 9.18 16.74
N PRO A 51 -6.96 9.11 15.91
CA PRO A 51 -6.09 10.25 15.71
C PRO A 51 -6.94 11.43 15.27
N ALA A 52 -6.60 12.63 15.76
CA ALA A 52 -7.24 13.84 15.28
C ALA A 52 -7.07 13.84 13.75
N SER A 53 -8.17 13.65 13.02
CA SER A 53 -8.15 13.40 11.58
C SER A 53 -7.21 14.39 10.91
N ALA A 54 -6.31 13.86 10.07
CA ALA A 54 -5.30 14.63 9.36
C ALA A 54 -5.92 15.91 8.78
N SER A 55 -5.18 17.01 8.94
CA SER A 55 -5.45 18.36 8.43
C SER A 55 -6.31 18.37 7.15
N SER A 56 -7.27 19.28 7.05
CA SER A 56 -8.11 19.49 5.86
C SER A 56 -7.34 19.93 4.60
N GLU A 57 -6.03 20.06 4.70
CA GLU A 57 -5.14 20.40 3.58
C GLU A 57 -4.61 19.13 2.94
N SER A 58 -4.74 19.03 1.61
CA SER A 58 -4.21 17.92 0.83
C SER A 58 -2.68 17.84 0.98
N ILE A 59 -2.17 16.64 1.25
CA ILE A 59 -0.74 16.36 1.44
C ILE A 59 -0.19 15.76 0.15
N GLN A 60 0.95 16.25 -0.33
CA GLN A 60 1.59 15.69 -1.52
C GLN A 60 2.54 14.55 -1.14
N VAL A 61 2.35 13.37 -1.73
CA VAL A 61 3.16 12.16 -1.52
C VAL A 61 3.62 11.59 -2.86
N GLU A 62 4.68 10.78 -2.86
CA GLU A 62 5.14 10.06 -4.06
C GLU A 62 4.55 8.65 -4.09
N ILE A 63 3.72 8.35 -5.09
CA ILE A 63 3.05 7.06 -5.30
C ILE A 63 3.45 6.54 -6.68
N GLY A 64 4.16 5.42 -6.73
CA GLY A 64 4.62 4.81 -7.98
C GLY A 64 5.50 5.73 -8.83
N GLY A 65 6.32 6.58 -8.19
CA GLY A 65 7.21 7.55 -8.85
C GLY A 65 6.53 8.82 -9.34
N ARG A 66 5.30 9.10 -8.89
CA ARG A 66 4.54 10.31 -9.25
C ARG A 66 4.10 11.03 -7.98
N LYS A 67 4.20 12.36 -7.99
CA LYS A 67 3.62 13.20 -6.95
C LYS A 67 2.10 13.22 -7.08
N MET A 68 1.40 12.87 -6.00
CA MET A 68 -0.05 12.83 -5.90
C MET A 68 -0.49 13.49 -4.61
N ASP A 69 -1.61 14.22 -4.67
CA ASP A 69 -2.23 14.82 -3.50
C ASP A 69 -3.16 13.80 -2.84
N VAL A 70 -3.05 13.65 -1.52
CA VAL A 70 -3.86 12.73 -0.72
C VAL A 70 -4.55 13.49 0.41
N ASN A 71 -5.72 13.00 0.80
CA ASN A 71 -6.52 13.57 1.89
C ASN A 71 -5.98 13.15 3.25
N ILE A 72 -5.43 11.94 3.36
CA ILE A 72 -4.92 11.39 4.62
C ILE A 72 -3.58 10.72 4.35
N LEU A 73 -2.56 11.11 5.11
CA LEU A 73 -1.31 10.39 5.26
C LEU A 73 -1.36 9.61 6.57
N VAL A 74 -1.14 8.30 6.51
CA VAL A 74 -1.11 7.42 7.67
C VAL A 74 0.32 6.96 7.90
N ASP A 75 0.93 7.50 8.95
CA ASP A 75 2.29 7.22 9.44
C ASP A 75 2.29 6.86 10.94
N TYR A 76 1.11 6.52 11.46
CA TYR A 76 0.83 6.20 12.85
C TYR A 76 0.24 4.78 12.99
N PRO A 77 0.01 4.28 14.22
CA PRO A 77 -0.59 2.96 14.44
C PRO A 77 -1.99 2.80 13.82
N LEU A 78 -2.17 1.75 13.04
CA LEU A 78 -3.42 1.37 12.39
C LEU A 78 -4.33 0.64 13.37
N CYS A 79 -5.44 1.28 13.78
CA CYS A 79 -6.55 0.57 14.42
C CYS A 79 -7.87 1.34 14.28
N ASN A 80 -8.15 2.30 15.17
CA ASN A 80 -9.41 3.05 15.17
C ASN A 80 -9.28 4.34 14.37
N ASP A 81 -10.04 4.49 13.30
CA ASP A 81 -10.01 5.71 12.49
C ASP A 81 -11.24 5.82 11.55
N ASN A 82 -11.42 6.98 10.93
CA ASN A 82 -12.41 7.22 9.89
C ASN A 82 -11.74 7.83 8.66
N TRP A 83 -11.68 7.07 7.57
CA TRP A 83 -11.02 7.46 6.34
C TRP A 83 -12.01 7.81 5.24
N SER A 84 -11.68 8.84 4.46
CA SER A 84 -12.42 9.20 3.25
C SER A 84 -11.50 9.83 2.19
N GLY A 85 -11.85 9.72 0.92
CA GLY A 85 -11.09 10.29 -0.20
C GLY A 85 -9.90 9.44 -0.64
N VAL A 86 -8.74 10.07 -0.85
CA VAL A 86 -7.49 9.37 -1.19
C VAL A 86 -6.62 9.27 0.06
N VAL A 87 -6.26 8.06 0.45
CA VAL A 87 -5.47 7.76 1.64
C VAL A 87 -4.14 7.14 1.22
N TYR A 88 -3.05 7.55 1.85
CA TYR A 88 -1.74 6.93 1.71
C TYR A 88 -1.28 6.34 3.03
N VAL A 89 -1.10 5.01 3.07
CA VAL A 89 -0.50 4.30 4.21
C VAL A 89 1.00 4.17 3.93
N SER A 90 1.79 4.91 4.69
CA SER A 90 3.24 5.00 4.51
C SER A 90 3.99 3.78 5.09
N CYS A 91 5.31 3.74 4.89
CA CYS A 91 6.19 2.73 5.48
C CYS A 91 6.37 2.88 7.00
N ASP A 92 5.94 4.00 7.57
CA ASP A 92 6.03 4.28 9.01
C ASP A 92 4.75 3.95 9.76
N ALA A 93 3.68 3.57 9.04
CA ALA A 93 2.49 3.02 9.65
C ALA A 93 2.83 1.77 10.48
N GLN A 94 2.27 1.69 11.67
CA GLN A 94 2.51 0.59 12.60
C GLN A 94 1.26 -0.27 12.72
N VAL A 95 1.42 -1.57 12.95
CA VAL A 95 0.31 -2.51 13.14
C VAL A 95 0.51 -3.28 14.43
N ALA A 96 -0.58 -3.76 15.04
CA ALA A 96 -0.49 -4.67 16.16
C ALA A 96 0.13 -6.01 15.74
N GLU A 97 0.74 -6.70 16.71
CA GLU A 97 1.02 -8.13 16.57
C GLU A 97 -0.28 -8.89 16.34
N ALA A 98 -0.27 -9.83 15.39
CA ALA A 98 -1.50 -10.45 14.89
C ALA A 98 -1.34 -11.94 14.59
N ASP A 99 -2.42 -12.68 14.85
CA ASP A 99 -2.61 -14.02 14.32
C ASP A 99 -2.74 -13.96 12.79
N LEU A 100 -2.46 -15.09 12.13
CA LEU A 100 -2.67 -15.25 10.69
C LEU A 100 -4.02 -15.92 10.40
N ASP A 101 -4.65 -15.54 9.28
CA ASP A 101 -5.80 -16.27 8.74
C ASP A 101 -5.39 -17.58 8.03
N ALA A 102 -6.37 -18.29 7.46
CA ALA A 102 -6.14 -19.52 6.71
C ALA A 102 -5.24 -19.34 5.46
N ASN A 103 -5.12 -18.13 4.94
CA ASN A 103 -4.28 -17.77 3.80
C ASN A 103 -2.95 -17.11 4.22
N SER A 104 -2.59 -17.20 5.50
CA SER A 104 -1.39 -16.56 6.08
C SER A 104 -1.41 -15.02 6.04
N ASN A 105 -2.59 -14.39 5.94
CA ASN A 105 -2.70 -12.94 6.07
C ASN A 105 -2.70 -12.53 7.55
N PRO A 106 -1.91 -11.53 7.95
CA PRO A 106 -1.93 -11.05 9.33
C PRO A 106 -3.23 -10.28 9.62
N LEU A 107 -3.88 -10.61 10.73
CA LEU A 107 -5.19 -10.09 11.11
C LEU A 107 -5.11 -8.89 12.08
N PHE A 108 -4.18 -7.98 11.82
CA PHE A 108 -3.86 -6.87 12.75
C PHE A 108 -4.96 -5.81 12.88
N LEU A 109 -5.99 -5.83 12.03
CA LEU A 109 -7.18 -4.96 12.18
C LEU A 109 -8.36 -5.68 12.83
N LYS A 110 -8.21 -6.94 13.24
CA LYS A 110 -9.29 -7.67 13.91
C LYS A 110 -9.65 -6.99 15.22
N GLY A 111 -10.91 -6.58 15.36
CA GLY A 111 -11.39 -5.87 16.56
C GLY A 111 -11.10 -4.37 16.58
N CYS A 112 -10.39 -3.84 15.59
CA CYS A 112 -10.25 -2.40 15.39
C CYS A 112 -11.50 -1.80 14.75
N ASN A 113 -11.82 -0.55 15.11
CA ASN A 113 -12.92 0.21 14.54
C ASN A 113 -12.41 1.14 13.42
N LEU A 114 -11.82 0.55 12.38
CA LEU A 114 -11.43 1.27 11.18
C LEU A 114 -12.62 1.40 10.23
N ASN A 115 -13.12 2.60 10.05
CA ASN A 115 -14.19 2.89 9.10
C ASN A 115 -13.64 3.55 7.84
N ILE A 116 -13.87 2.95 6.68
CA ILE A 116 -13.41 3.46 5.39
C ILE A 116 -14.64 3.80 4.56
N ALA A 117 -14.84 5.09 4.27
CA ALA A 117 -16.01 5.57 3.54
C ALA A 117 -16.07 4.98 2.11
N PRO A 118 -17.27 4.84 1.52
CA PRO A 118 -17.41 4.45 0.12
C PRO A 118 -16.60 5.36 -0.82
N ASN A 119 -16.12 4.80 -1.94
CA ASN A 119 -15.27 5.49 -2.92
C ASN A 119 -13.90 5.95 -2.42
N THR A 120 -13.49 5.55 -1.21
CA THR A 120 -12.12 5.79 -0.72
C THR A 120 -11.13 4.92 -1.48
N VAL A 121 -10.00 5.49 -1.88
CA VAL A 121 -8.87 4.77 -2.46
C VAL A 121 -7.73 4.79 -1.46
N VAL A 122 -7.30 3.60 -1.02
CA VAL A 122 -6.17 3.45 -0.09
C VAL A 122 -4.97 2.95 -0.86
N TYR A 123 -3.92 3.76 -0.93
CA TYR A 123 -2.62 3.36 -1.46
C TYR A 123 -1.75 2.88 -0.30
N VAL A 124 -1.12 1.71 -0.43
CA VAL A 124 -0.33 1.12 0.66
C VAL A 124 1.12 0.94 0.22
N ALA A 125 2.02 1.66 0.87
CA ALA A 125 3.45 1.64 0.58
C ALA A 125 4.04 0.22 0.76
N ALA A 126 3.66 -0.50 1.83
CA ALA A 126 4.10 -1.87 2.08
C ALA A 126 3.64 -2.88 1.00
N HIS A 127 2.65 -2.50 0.19
CA HIS A 127 2.18 -3.26 -0.98
C HIS A 127 2.64 -2.62 -2.30
N ASN A 128 3.79 -1.96 -2.31
CA ASN A 128 4.38 -1.28 -3.47
C ASN A 128 3.44 -0.24 -4.11
N ASP A 129 2.84 0.59 -3.26
CA ASP A 129 1.88 1.64 -3.67
C ASP A 129 0.64 1.09 -4.41
N ALA A 130 0.26 -0.16 -4.13
CA ALA A 130 -0.94 -0.74 -4.72
C ALA A 130 -2.20 0.01 -4.24
N PRO A 131 -3.16 0.30 -5.14
CA PRO A 131 -4.43 0.90 -4.77
C PRO A 131 -5.44 -0.16 -4.31
N TYR A 132 -6.13 0.12 -3.21
CA TYR A 132 -7.20 -0.69 -2.64
C TYR A 132 -8.50 0.11 -2.56
N TYR A 133 -9.49 -0.30 -3.35
CA TYR A 133 -10.82 0.35 -3.43
C TYR A 133 -11.84 -0.23 -2.45
N LYS A 134 -11.49 -1.34 -1.79
CA LYS A 134 -12.28 -1.98 -0.73
C LYS A 134 -11.62 -1.81 0.65
N GLY A 135 -10.71 -0.84 0.76
CA GLY A 135 -9.94 -0.60 1.98
C GLY A 135 -9.04 -1.78 2.37
N CYS A 136 -8.86 -1.96 3.67
CA CYS A 136 -7.92 -2.94 4.26
C CYS A 136 -8.61 -4.22 4.76
N SER A 137 -9.72 -4.63 4.15
CA SER A 137 -10.55 -5.76 4.63
C SER A 137 -9.83 -7.11 4.70
N CYS A 138 -8.73 -7.29 3.97
CA CYS A 138 -7.89 -8.50 4.06
C CYS A 138 -7.26 -8.71 5.45
N HIS A 139 -7.23 -7.68 6.31
CA HIS A 139 -6.58 -7.71 7.62
C HIS A 139 -7.56 -7.66 8.80
N THR A 140 -8.87 -7.68 8.56
CA THR A 140 -9.90 -7.56 9.61
C THR A 140 -10.32 -8.91 10.21
N GLY A 141 -10.00 -10.02 9.54
CA GLY A 141 -10.40 -11.37 9.97
C GLY A 141 -11.88 -11.70 9.74
N THR A 142 -12.64 -10.79 9.14
CA THR A 142 -13.97 -11.06 8.61
C THR A 142 -13.83 -11.57 7.18
N LEU A 143 -14.39 -12.74 6.88
CA LEU A 143 -14.49 -13.20 5.49
C LEU A 143 -15.30 -12.17 4.68
N PRO A 144 -14.87 -11.83 3.45
CA PRO A 144 -15.54 -10.83 2.61
C PRO A 144 -16.97 -11.21 2.22
#